data_AF-A0ABD6F171-F1
#
_entry.id   AF-A0ABD6F171-F1
#
_cell.length_a   1.000
_cell.length_b   1.000
_cell.length_c   1.000
_cell.angle_alpha   90.00
_cell.angle_beta   90.00
_cell.angle_gamma   90.00
#
_symmetry.space_group_name_H-M   'P 1'
#
loop_
_entity.id
_entity.type
_entity.pdbx_description
1 polymer ?
#
loop_
_entity_poly.entity_id
_entity_poly.type
_entity_poly.pdbx_seq_one_letter_code
_entity_poly.pdbx_strand_id
1 'polypeptide(L)'
;MDNFDTVCQAISVLSGSDSTACDSASVWLGEFQKSVYAWSICDQILSRCRDPYMCCFAAQTMRQKLLHSIKELPSSSYASLRDSLLNHLCTIDCAVESNSVIITQLCLAVVDLYLQVPEWTHFISEMLNKFASTSSDKTVVLLNMLRVFPEEIQSRNLRVGENRRRAVHTELAQQTTSVLDFLVCKMNFSSTVLTKCCSISFTFIHAGNMRSAI
;
A
#
# COMPACT_ATOMS: atom_id res chain seq x y z
N MET A 1 2.54 3.11 -28.90
CA MET A 1 3.52 2.60 -27.92
C MET A 1 3.16 3.24 -26.61
N ASP A 2 2.96 2.45 -25.57
CA ASP A 2 2.61 2.95 -24.24
C ASP A 2 3.81 3.72 -23.70
N ASN A 3 3.75 5.04 -23.75
CA ASN A 3 4.77 5.93 -23.21
C ASN A 3 4.14 6.83 -22.14
N PHE A 4 4.99 7.43 -21.30
CA PHE A 4 4.56 8.24 -20.17
C PHE A 4 3.54 9.31 -20.57
N ASP A 5 3.82 10.09 -21.61
CA ASP A 5 2.98 11.20 -22.05
C ASP A 5 1.60 10.72 -22.55
N THR A 6 1.55 9.61 -23.29
CA THR A 6 0.29 9.03 -23.79
C THR A 6 -0.59 8.56 -22.63
N VAL A 7 0.02 7.94 -21.61
CA VAL A 7 -0.72 7.48 -20.43
C VAL A 7 -1.25 8.67 -19.63
N CYS A 8 -0.42 9.68 -19.39
CA CYS A 8 -0.86 10.91 -18.72
C CYS A 8 -2.01 11.59 -19.47
N GLN A 9 -1.90 11.71 -20.80
CA GLN A 9 -2.96 12.26 -21.63
C GLN A 9 -4.25 11.45 -21.55
N ALA A 10 -4.16 10.12 -21.63
CA ALA A 10 -5.34 9.25 -21.54
C ALA A 10 -6.03 9.37 -20.16
N ILE A 11 -5.25 9.49 -19.07
CA ILE A 11 -5.79 9.73 -17.73
C ILE A 11 -6.48 11.10 -17.67
N SER A 12 -5.88 12.15 -18.25
CA SER A 12 -6.53 13.47 -18.32
C SER A 12 -7.84 13.42 -19.11
N VAL A 13 -7.89 12.69 -20.22
CA VAL A 13 -9.12 12.50 -21.01
C VAL A 13 -10.19 11.79 -20.17
N LEU A 14 -9.83 10.76 -19.40
CA LEU A 14 -10.77 10.03 -18.53
C LEU A 14 -11.42 10.94 -17.46
N SER A 15 -10.72 11.99 -17.02
CA SER A 15 -11.26 12.99 -16.09
C SER A 15 -12.08 14.11 -16.75
N GLY A 16 -12.22 14.06 -18.08
CA GLY A 16 -12.94 15.06 -18.87
C GLY A 16 -14.47 14.89 -18.87
N SER A 17 -15.15 15.77 -19.60
CA SER A 17 -16.62 15.81 -19.69
C SER A 17 -17.21 15.10 -20.92
N ASP A 18 -16.39 14.70 -21.90
CA ASP A 18 -16.84 13.99 -23.11
C ASP A 18 -16.98 12.49 -22.82
N SER A 19 -18.22 12.02 -22.70
CA SER A 19 -18.53 10.61 -22.41
C SER A 19 -17.88 9.63 -23.39
N THR A 20 -17.84 9.96 -24.68
CA THR A 20 -17.35 9.02 -25.72
C THR A 20 -15.83 8.91 -25.70
N ALA A 21 -15.15 10.04 -25.47
CA ALA A 21 -13.70 10.07 -25.28
C ALA A 21 -13.30 9.39 -23.96
N CYS A 22 -14.08 9.59 -22.88
CA CYS A 22 -13.87 8.93 -21.59
C CYS A 22 -13.99 7.40 -21.71
N ASP A 23 -15.01 6.90 -22.43
CA ASP A 23 -15.19 5.45 -22.63
C ASP A 23 -14.01 4.85 -23.40
N SER A 24 -13.56 5.54 -24.45
CA SER A 24 -12.41 5.11 -25.26
C SER A 24 -11.11 5.11 -24.43
N ALA A 25 -10.90 6.15 -23.62
CA ALA A 25 -9.75 6.25 -22.72
C ALA A 25 -9.80 5.16 -21.64
N SER A 26 -10.97 4.86 -21.08
CA SER A 26 -11.16 3.81 -20.08
C SER A 26 -10.78 2.43 -20.60
N VAL A 27 -11.24 2.07 -21.81
CA VAL A 27 -10.89 0.81 -22.46
C VAL A 27 -9.37 0.74 -22.71
N TRP A 28 -8.78 1.81 -23.24
CA TRP A 28 -7.35 1.85 -23.51
C TRP A 28 -6.51 1.74 -22.22
N LEU A 29 -6.89 2.47 -21.16
CA LEU A 29 -6.24 2.39 -19.86
C LEU A 29 -6.39 1.01 -19.23
N GLY A 30 -7.51 0.32 -19.45
CA GLY A 30 -7.70 -1.07 -19.02
C GLY A 30 -6.72 -2.04 -19.68
N GLU A 31 -6.40 -1.85 -20.97
CA GLU A 31 -5.37 -2.64 -21.66
C GLU A 31 -3.95 -2.24 -21.20
N PHE A 32 -3.69 -0.96 -20.99
CA PHE A 32 -2.45 -0.48 -20.41
C PHE A 32 -2.18 -1.12 -19.04
N GLN A 33 -3.18 -1.18 -18.15
CA GLN A 33 -3.06 -1.79 -16.82
C GLN A 33 -2.68 -3.28 -16.86
N LYS A 34 -3.01 -4.00 -17.94
CA LYS A 34 -2.61 -5.40 -18.14
C LYS A 34 -1.20 -5.53 -18.68
N SER A 35 -0.67 -4.49 -19.34
CA SER A 35 0.66 -4.50 -19.94
C SER A 35 1.79 -4.60 -18.90
N VAL A 36 2.96 -5.07 -19.35
CA VAL A 36 4.20 -5.05 -18.54
C VAL A 36 4.74 -3.63 -18.33
N TYR A 37 4.40 -2.68 -19.22
CA TYR A 37 4.86 -1.29 -19.14
C TYR A 37 4.24 -0.55 -17.96
N ALA A 38 3.07 -0.99 -17.49
CA ALA A 38 2.36 -0.42 -16.35
C ALA A 38 3.24 -0.28 -15.11
N TRP A 39 4.09 -1.26 -14.80
CA TRP A 39 5.02 -1.19 -13.67
C TRP A 39 5.91 0.06 -13.73
N SER A 40 6.59 0.26 -14.86
CA SER A 40 7.56 1.34 -15.03
C SER A 40 6.91 2.71 -15.19
N ILE A 41 5.74 2.79 -15.85
CA ILE A 41 5.07 4.06 -16.10
C ILE A 41 4.33 4.53 -14.85
N CYS A 42 3.66 3.64 -14.11
CA CYS A 42 3.04 4.02 -12.84
C CYS A 42 4.08 4.47 -11.81
N ASP A 43 5.27 3.87 -11.79
CA ASP A 43 6.37 4.33 -10.92
C ASP A 43 6.85 5.75 -11.28
N GLN A 44 6.94 6.04 -12.58
CA GLN A 44 7.26 7.38 -13.08
C GLN A 44 6.17 8.40 -12.73
N ILE A 45 4.89 8.02 -12.83
CA ILE A 45 3.77 8.90 -12.46
C ILE A 45 3.85 9.22 -10.96
N LEU A 46 4.04 8.21 -10.11
CA LEU A 46 4.13 8.41 -8.65
C LEU A 46 5.33 9.26 -8.22
N SER A 47 6.45 9.18 -8.95
CA SER A 47 7.65 9.98 -8.64
C SER A 47 7.57 11.42 -9.17
N ARG A 48 7.07 11.61 -10.39
CA ARG A 48 7.17 12.89 -11.13
C ARG A 48 5.89 13.72 -11.08
N CYS A 49 4.72 13.09 -11.06
CA CYS A 49 3.45 13.80 -11.11
C CYS A 49 3.05 14.31 -9.72
N ARG A 50 2.43 15.49 -9.70
CA ARG A 50 1.81 16.08 -8.50
C ARG A 50 0.29 16.09 -8.57
N ASP A 51 -0.27 15.63 -9.68
CA ASP A 51 -1.71 15.50 -9.87
C ASP A 51 -2.26 14.32 -9.04
N PRO A 52 -3.16 14.56 -8.06
CA PRO A 52 -3.67 13.50 -7.20
C PRO A 52 -4.44 12.42 -7.95
N TYR A 53 -5.12 12.77 -9.06
CA TYR A 53 -5.91 11.82 -9.83
C TYR A 53 -5.01 10.84 -10.60
N MET A 54 -3.98 11.35 -11.27
CA MET A 54 -2.96 10.52 -11.94
C MET A 54 -2.22 9.62 -10.95
N CYS A 55 -1.82 10.16 -9.80
CA CYS A 55 -1.15 9.39 -8.76
C CYS A 55 -2.07 8.32 -8.15
N CYS A 56 -3.37 8.59 -8.01
CA CYS A 56 -4.35 7.61 -7.56
C CYS A 56 -4.48 6.46 -8.56
N PHE A 57 -4.61 6.77 -9.86
CA PHE A 57 -4.64 5.77 -10.92
C PHE A 57 -3.38 4.90 -10.90
N ALA A 58 -2.20 5.52 -10.76
CA ALA A 58 -0.93 4.81 -10.72
C ALA A 58 -0.80 3.91 -9.48
N ALA A 59 -1.16 4.40 -8.29
CA ALA A 59 -1.12 3.61 -7.06
C ALA A 59 -2.09 2.42 -7.09
N GLN A 60 -3.32 2.64 -7.57
CA GLN A 60 -4.30 1.56 -7.75
C GLN A 60 -3.81 0.52 -8.75
N THR A 61 -3.25 0.96 -9.89
CA THR A 61 -2.70 0.08 -10.91
C THR A 61 -1.55 -0.77 -10.35
N MET A 62 -0.61 -0.15 -9.63
CA MET A 62 0.50 -0.84 -8.95
C MET A 62 0.00 -1.97 -8.03
N ARG A 63 -1.01 -1.68 -7.21
CA ARG A 63 -1.60 -2.70 -6.32
C ARG A 63 -2.25 -3.83 -7.12
N GLN A 64 -3.04 -3.52 -8.15
CA GLN A 64 -3.68 -4.54 -9.00
C GLN A 64 -2.64 -5.43 -9.68
N LYS A 65 -1.54 -4.84 -10.17
CA LYS A 65 -0.40 -5.57 -10.74
C LYS A 65 0.24 -6.51 -9.72
N LEU A 66 0.39 -6.10 -8.46
CA LEU A 66 0.89 -6.96 -7.39
C LEU A 66 -0.04 -8.14 -7.06
N LEU A 67 -1.35 -7.93 -7.10
CA LEU A 67 -2.33 -8.99 -6.81
C LEU A 67 -2.43 -10.02 -7.93
N HIS A 68 -2.27 -9.61 -9.19
CA HIS A 68 -2.62 -10.45 -10.34
C HIS A 68 -1.43 -10.82 -11.23
N SER A 69 -0.38 -10.01 -11.23
CA SER A 69 0.67 -10.00 -12.25
C SER A 69 2.10 -9.95 -11.67
N ILE A 70 2.29 -10.21 -10.36
CA ILE A 70 3.63 -10.17 -9.75
C ILE A 70 4.65 -11.09 -10.45
N LYS A 71 4.17 -12.19 -11.06
CA LYS A 71 4.99 -13.15 -11.81
C LYS A 71 5.63 -12.59 -13.08
N GLU A 72 5.20 -11.42 -13.55
CA GLU A 72 5.87 -10.71 -14.65
C GLU A 72 7.23 -10.15 -14.24
N LEU A 73 7.45 -9.98 -12.92
CA LEU A 73 8.69 -9.47 -12.37
C LEU A 73 9.56 -10.63 -11.86
N PRO A 74 10.90 -10.58 -12.07
CA PRO A 74 11.80 -11.52 -11.44
C PRO A 74 11.84 -11.29 -9.92
N SER A 75 12.05 -12.35 -9.13
CA SER A 75 12.15 -12.23 -7.67
C SER A 75 13.27 -11.29 -7.20
N SER A 76 14.32 -11.15 -8.01
CA SER A 76 15.42 -10.21 -7.76
C SER A 76 15.00 -8.74 -7.76
N SER A 77 13.89 -8.37 -8.41
CA SER A 77 13.42 -6.97 -8.44
C SER A 77 12.44 -6.63 -7.31
N TYR A 78 11.99 -7.59 -6.50
CA TYR A 78 10.99 -7.35 -5.45
C TYR A 78 11.49 -6.38 -4.37
N ALA A 79 12.76 -6.49 -3.98
CA ALA A 79 13.35 -5.56 -3.01
C ALA A 79 13.36 -4.12 -3.54
N SER A 80 13.80 -3.92 -4.80
CA SER A 80 13.80 -2.60 -5.44
C SER A 80 12.38 -2.04 -5.60
N LEU A 81 11.40 -2.89 -5.90
CA LEU A 81 9.98 -2.48 -5.98
C LEU A 81 9.47 -2.01 -4.61
N ARG A 82 9.74 -2.77 -3.55
CA ARG A 82 9.41 -2.39 -2.17
C ARG A 82 10.02 -1.03 -1.82
N ASP A 83 11.30 -0.86 -2.11
CA ASP A 83 12.01 0.37 -1.81
C ASP A 83 11.44 1.57 -2.58
N SER A 84 11.03 1.37 -3.84
CA SER A 84 10.34 2.40 -4.62
C SER A 84 9.00 2.80 -4.01
N LEU A 85 8.15 1.81 -3.67
CA LEU A 85 6.86 2.06 -3.02
C LEU A 85 7.00 2.80 -1.68
N LEU A 86 7.99 2.42 -0.87
CA LEU A 86 8.30 3.09 0.39
C LEU A 86 8.82 4.50 0.18
N ASN A 87 9.63 4.73 -0.86
CA ASN A 87 10.09 6.08 -1.20
C ASN A 87 8.93 6.98 -1.61
N HIS A 88 7.96 6.49 -2.40
CA HIS A 88 6.75 7.25 -2.74
C HIS A 88 5.96 7.65 -1.48
N LEU A 89 5.83 6.74 -0.51
CA LEU A 89 5.21 7.01 0.79
C LEU A 89 6.03 7.99 1.66
N CYS A 90 7.36 7.98 1.54
CA CYS A 90 8.22 8.95 2.21
C CYS A 90 8.09 10.35 1.58
N THR A 91 7.86 10.46 0.27
CA THR A 91 7.80 11.74 -0.43
C THR A 91 6.40 12.36 -0.44
N ILE A 92 5.34 11.57 -0.32
CA ILE A 92 3.97 12.07 -0.40
C ILE A 92 3.61 12.98 0.79
N ASP A 93 2.96 14.11 0.51
CA ASP A 93 2.46 14.99 1.55
C ASP A 93 1.24 14.37 2.23
N CYS A 94 1.38 14.07 3.53
CA CYS A 94 0.36 13.42 4.34
C CYS A 94 -0.66 14.41 4.92
N ALA A 95 -0.41 15.72 4.83
CA ALA A 95 -1.35 16.75 5.27
C ALA A 95 -2.47 17.01 4.24
N VAL A 96 -2.24 16.64 2.97
CA VAL A 96 -3.20 16.85 1.89
C VAL A 96 -4.22 15.72 1.85
N GLU A 97 -5.49 16.04 2.06
CA GLU A 97 -6.59 15.06 2.13
C GLU A 97 -6.77 14.25 0.83
N SER A 98 -6.57 14.88 -0.34
CA SER A 98 -6.66 14.21 -1.64
C SER A 98 -5.64 13.08 -1.81
N ASN A 99 -4.57 13.07 -1.00
CA ASN A 99 -3.56 12.01 -1.03
C ASN A 99 -3.95 10.78 -0.19
N SER A 100 -5.03 10.84 0.59
CA SER A 100 -5.45 9.74 1.47
C SER A 100 -5.67 8.42 0.72
N VAL A 101 -6.28 8.47 -0.46
CA VAL A 101 -6.50 7.30 -1.32
C VAL A 101 -5.17 6.75 -1.83
N ILE A 102 -4.28 7.63 -2.30
CA ILE A 102 -2.94 7.26 -2.80
C ILE A 102 -2.15 6.56 -1.69
N ILE A 103 -2.10 7.15 -0.48
CA ILE A 103 -1.43 6.58 0.69
C ILE A 103 -1.99 5.18 0.98
N THR A 104 -3.31 5.04 0.99
CA THR A 104 -3.96 3.76 1.28
C THR A 104 -3.61 2.70 0.24
N GLN A 105 -3.65 3.02 -1.05
CA GLN A 105 -3.29 2.08 -2.12
C GLN A 105 -1.82 1.67 -2.08
N LEU A 106 -0.91 2.60 -1.77
CA LEU A 106 0.51 2.30 -1.62
C LEU A 106 0.80 1.46 -0.35
N CYS A 107 0.15 1.74 0.78
CA CYS A 107 0.26 0.92 1.98
C CYS A 107 -0.19 -0.52 1.70
N LEU A 108 -1.31 -0.68 1.00
CA LEU A 108 -1.82 -1.98 0.59
C LEU A 108 -0.87 -2.68 -0.38
N ALA A 109 -0.32 -1.98 -1.38
CA ALA A 109 0.69 -2.53 -2.29
C ALA A 109 1.93 -3.06 -1.54
N VAL A 110 2.46 -2.29 -0.58
CA VAL A 110 3.61 -2.71 0.23
C VAL A 110 3.29 -3.97 1.06
N VAL A 111 2.10 -4.00 1.69
CA VAL A 111 1.63 -5.16 2.45
C VAL A 111 1.42 -6.38 1.56
N ASP A 112 0.75 -6.22 0.42
CA ASP A 112 0.47 -7.27 -0.56
C ASP A 112 1.79 -7.88 -1.08
N LEU A 113 2.81 -7.05 -1.31
CA LEU A 113 4.14 -7.50 -1.70
C LEU A 113 4.82 -8.29 -0.56
N TYR A 114 4.81 -7.77 0.68
CA TYR A 114 5.43 -8.45 1.83
C TYR A 114 4.82 -9.82 2.12
N LEU A 115 3.50 -9.93 2.02
CA LEU A 115 2.79 -11.18 2.24
C LEU A 115 3.12 -12.23 1.18
N GLN A 116 3.42 -11.80 -0.05
CA GLN A 116 3.77 -12.67 -1.17
C GLN A 116 5.23 -13.12 -1.21
N VAL A 117 6.12 -12.53 -0.43
CA VAL A 117 7.56 -12.89 -0.36
C VAL A 117 7.87 -13.60 0.97
N PRO A 118 7.90 -14.95 1.01
CA PRO A 118 8.02 -15.71 2.26
C PRO A 118 9.30 -15.46 3.04
N GLU A 119 10.38 -15.09 2.35
CA GLU A 119 11.71 -14.84 2.92
C GLU A 119 11.73 -13.56 3.77
N TRP A 120 10.77 -12.65 3.57
CA TRP A 120 10.70 -11.41 4.33
C TRP A 120 10.02 -11.61 5.68
N THR A 121 10.66 -11.07 6.71
CA THR A 121 10.25 -11.11 8.12
C THR A 121 10.35 -9.72 8.73
N HIS A 122 9.75 -9.53 9.91
CA HIS A 122 9.89 -8.33 10.74
C HIS A 122 9.29 -7.03 10.14
N PHE A 123 8.22 -7.14 9.35
CA PHE A 123 7.58 -6.04 8.63
C PHE A 123 7.33 -4.81 9.50
N ILE A 124 6.65 -5.00 10.63
CA ILE A 124 6.25 -3.89 11.52
C ILE A 124 7.47 -3.12 12.02
N SER A 125 8.51 -3.84 12.46
CA SER A 125 9.72 -3.21 12.97
C SER A 125 10.48 -2.46 11.88
N GLU A 126 10.55 -3.01 10.66
CA GLU A 126 11.16 -2.33 9.51
C GLU A 126 10.39 -1.06 9.16
N MET A 127 9.06 -1.10 9.14
CA MET A 127 8.23 0.07 8.82
C MET A 127 8.36 1.16 9.89
N LEU A 128 8.29 0.80 11.17
CA LEU A 128 8.47 1.75 12.28
C LEU A 128 9.84 2.43 12.20
N ASN A 129 10.91 1.66 12.00
CA ASN A 129 12.26 2.20 11.88
C ASN A 129 12.42 3.10 10.65
N LYS A 130 11.92 2.66 9.48
CA LYS A 130 11.98 3.42 8.23
C LYS A 130 11.31 4.78 8.38
N PHE A 131 10.07 4.82 8.88
CA PHE A 131 9.31 6.06 8.98
C PHE A 131 9.70 6.93 10.18
N ALA A 132 10.27 6.36 11.25
CA ALA A 132 10.86 7.13 12.34
C ALA A 132 12.12 7.90 11.91
N SER A 133 12.86 7.38 10.92
CA SER A 133 14.06 8.03 10.36
C SER A 133 13.76 9.17 9.38
N THR A 134 12.49 9.35 8.99
CA THR A 134 12.08 10.38 8.04
C THR A 134 11.92 11.73 8.73
N SER A 135 12.37 12.82 8.10
CA SER A 135 12.31 14.18 8.65
C SER A 135 10.89 14.72 8.86
N SER A 136 9.94 14.27 8.05
CA SER A 136 8.51 14.63 8.12
C SER A 136 7.73 13.61 8.94
N ASP A 137 6.68 14.05 9.64
CA ASP A 137 5.79 13.13 10.37
C ASP A 137 5.01 12.21 9.40
N LYS A 138 5.29 10.91 9.50
CA LYS A 138 4.65 9.84 8.71
C LYS A 138 3.70 8.97 9.54
N THR A 139 3.22 9.49 10.67
CA THR A 139 2.26 8.79 11.54
C THR A 139 1.01 8.33 10.77
N VAL A 140 0.49 9.14 9.83
CA VAL A 140 -0.67 8.75 9.00
C VAL A 140 -0.38 7.51 8.15
N VAL A 141 0.82 7.40 7.56
CA VAL A 141 1.22 6.24 6.77
C VAL A 141 1.32 5.00 7.65
N LEU A 142 2.02 5.11 8.79
CA LEU A 142 2.18 4.02 9.75
C LEU A 142 0.84 3.51 10.27
N LEU A 143 -0.07 4.39 10.67
CA LEU A 143 -1.41 4.01 11.13
C LEU A 143 -2.22 3.33 10.03
N ASN A 144 -2.12 3.79 8.78
CA ASN A 144 -2.78 3.12 7.66
C ASN A 144 -2.18 1.73 7.41
N MET A 145 -0.84 1.58 7.43
CA MET A 145 -0.21 0.26 7.29
C MET A 145 -0.64 -0.70 8.40
N LEU A 146 -0.60 -0.26 9.66
CA LEU A 146 -1.03 -1.06 10.82
C LEU A 146 -2.51 -1.45 10.74
N ARG A 147 -3.36 -0.59 10.16
CA ARG A 147 -4.76 -0.90 9.93
C ARG A 147 -4.95 -1.94 8.83
N VAL A 148 -4.34 -1.75 7.67
CA VAL A 148 -4.60 -2.62 6.51
C VAL A 148 -3.89 -3.96 6.61
N PHE A 149 -2.79 -4.05 7.37
CA PHE A 149 -1.98 -5.26 7.41
C PHE A 149 -2.74 -6.48 7.94
N PRO A 150 -3.43 -6.43 9.09
CA PRO A 150 -4.26 -7.54 9.55
C PRO A 150 -5.41 -7.90 8.59
N GLU A 151 -6.02 -6.90 7.95
CA GLU A 151 -7.12 -7.10 7.00
C GLU A 151 -6.63 -7.87 5.77
N GLU A 152 -5.47 -7.52 5.22
CA GLU A 152 -4.90 -8.20 4.04
C GLU A 152 -4.35 -9.60 4.35
N ILE A 153 -3.87 -9.86 5.58
CA ILE A 153 -3.50 -11.23 5.99
C ILE A 153 -4.71 -12.17 5.91
N GLN A 154 -5.94 -11.67 6.02
CA GLN A 154 -7.18 -12.45 5.90
C GLN A 154 -7.83 -12.37 4.51
N SER A 155 -7.33 -11.48 3.65
CA SER A 155 -7.88 -11.24 2.32
C SER A 155 -7.76 -12.47 1.42
N ARG A 156 -8.88 -12.85 0.78
CA ARG A 156 -8.95 -13.93 -0.20
C ARG A 156 -8.45 -13.52 -1.59
N ASN A 157 -8.36 -12.21 -1.84
CA ASN A 157 -7.87 -11.68 -3.11
C ASN A 157 -6.37 -11.92 -3.28
N LEU A 158 -5.64 -11.98 -2.16
CA LEU A 158 -4.22 -12.25 -2.15
C LEU A 158 -3.95 -13.76 -2.17
N ARG A 159 -3.13 -14.22 -3.13
CA ARG A 159 -2.82 -15.65 -3.33
C ARG A 159 -1.68 -16.12 -2.41
N VAL A 160 -1.91 -16.07 -1.10
CA VAL A 160 -0.96 -16.53 -0.07
C VAL A 160 -1.48 -17.78 0.63
N GLY A 161 -0.62 -18.79 0.72
CA GLY A 161 -0.93 -20.07 1.37
C GLY A 161 -1.03 -19.98 2.89
N GLU A 162 -1.78 -20.91 3.48
CA GLU A 162 -2.12 -20.89 4.92
C GLU A 162 -0.90 -20.91 5.84
N ASN A 163 0.16 -21.63 5.47
CA ASN A 163 1.40 -21.68 6.25
C ASN A 163 2.04 -20.28 6.39
N ARG A 164 2.05 -19.50 5.30
CA ARG A 164 2.57 -18.13 5.33
C ARG A 164 1.66 -17.20 6.12
N ARG A 165 0.33 -17.33 5.97
CA ARG A 165 -0.63 -16.54 6.78
C ARG A 165 -0.42 -16.78 8.28
N ARG A 166 -0.26 -18.04 8.70
CA ARG A 166 0.02 -18.40 10.10
C ARG A 166 1.35 -17.84 10.60
N ALA A 167 2.40 -17.90 9.77
CA ALA A 167 3.71 -17.34 10.12
C ALA A 167 3.61 -15.82 10.35
N VAL A 168 2.97 -15.09 9.44
CA VAL A 168 2.78 -13.64 9.57
C VAL A 168 1.86 -13.28 10.73
N HIS A 169 0.80 -14.06 10.99
CA HIS A 169 -0.03 -13.88 12.19
C HIS A 169 0.77 -14.03 13.48
N THR A 170 1.67 -15.01 13.53
CA THR A 170 2.55 -15.21 14.70
C THR A 170 3.51 -14.05 14.88
N GLU A 171 4.09 -13.56 13.79
CA GLU A 171 4.94 -12.36 13.77
C GLU A 171 4.16 -11.13 14.29
N LEU A 172 2.95 -10.91 13.77
CA LEU A 172 2.09 -9.80 14.17
C LEU A 172 1.79 -9.83 15.68
N ALA A 173 1.46 -11.02 16.20
CA ALA A 173 1.19 -11.22 17.63
C ALA A 173 2.42 -10.86 18.50
N GLN A 174 3.63 -11.20 18.06
CA GLN A 174 4.88 -10.86 18.75
C GLN A 174 5.16 -9.34 18.78
N GLN A 175 4.69 -8.61 17.76
CA GLN A 175 4.90 -7.16 17.64
C GLN A 175 3.79 -6.32 18.31
N THR A 176 2.77 -6.96 18.90
CA THR A 176 1.62 -6.27 19.51
C THR A 176 2.03 -5.21 20.53
N THR A 177 2.96 -5.51 21.42
CA THR A 177 3.42 -4.56 22.45
C THR A 177 4.05 -3.32 21.81
N SER A 178 4.97 -3.51 20.86
CA SER A 178 5.63 -2.40 20.16
C SER A 178 4.63 -1.53 19.38
N VAL A 179 3.61 -2.15 18.79
CA VAL A 179 2.52 -1.42 18.14
C VAL A 179 1.72 -0.61 19.17
N LEU A 180 1.31 -1.22 20.28
CA LEU A 180 0.56 -0.51 21.33
C LEU A 180 1.35 0.66 21.92
N ASP A 181 2.64 0.47 22.21
CA ASP A 181 3.53 1.52 22.71
C ASP A 181 3.61 2.70 21.72
N PHE A 182 3.74 2.39 20.43
CA PHE A 182 3.69 3.40 19.37
C PHE A 182 2.34 4.13 19.34
N LEU A 183 1.22 3.40 19.40
CA LEU A 183 -0.12 3.99 19.38
C LEU A 183 -0.35 4.88 20.62
N VAL A 184 0.06 4.45 21.81
CA VAL A 184 -0.04 5.23 23.06
C VAL A 184 0.80 6.50 22.97
N CYS A 185 2.03 6.40 22.47
CA CYS A 185 2.89 7.56 22.24
C CYS A 185 2.22 8.61 21.33
N LYS A 186 1.50 8.16 20.28
CA LYS A 186 0.81 9.02 19.32
C LYS A 186 -0.60 9.45 19.74
N MET A 187 -1.28 8.71 20.63
CA MET A 187 -2.62 9.05 21.15
C MET A 187 -2.62 10.34 21.98
N ASN A 188 -1.47 10.73 22.54
CA ASN A 188 -1.31 12.02 23.23
C ASN A 188 -1.37 13.24 22.30
N PHE A 189 -1.53 13.06 20.97
CA PHE A 189 -1.41 14.14 19.98
C PHE A 189 -2.67 14.43 19.13
N SER A 190 -3.72 13.59 19.05
CA SER A 190 -4.93 13.94 18.26
C SER A 190 -6.15 13.00 18.47
N SER A 191 -7.36 13.55 18.37
CA SER A 191 -8.64 12.82 18.51
C SER A 191 -8.99 11.91 17.33
N THR A 192 -8.51 12.18 16.12
CA THR A 192 -8.75 11.36 14.91
C THR A 192 -7.92 10.07 14.92
N VAL A 193 -6.80 10.09 15.65
CA VAL A 193 -5.92 8.93 15.85
C VAL A 193 -6.60 7.91 16.76
N LEU A 194 -7.39 8.33 17.75
CA LEU A 194 -8.08 7.44 18.70
C LEU A 194 -9.01 6.42 18.02
N THR A 195 -9.83 6.85 17.06
CA THR A 195 -10.77 5.93 16.38
C THR A 195 -10.03 4.88 15.53
N LYS A 196 -8.93 5.27 14.88
CA LYS A 196 -8.08 4.34 14.12
C LYS A 196 -7.29 3.43 15.06
N CYS A 197 -6.78 3.93 16.18
CA CYS A 197 -6.12 3.13 17.21
C CYS A 197 -7.05 2.08 17.81
N CYS A 198 -8.30 2.42 18.13
CA CYS A 198 -9.25 1.47 18.71
C CYS A 198 -9.57 0.29 17.78
N SER A 199 -9.72 0.56 16.47
CA SER A 199 -9.93 -0.51 15.47
C SER A 199 -8.68 -1.38 15.28
N ILE A 200 -7.50 -0.78 15.24
CA ILE A 200 -6.22 -1.51 15.15
C ILE A 200 -6.01 -2.39 16.39
N SER A 201 -6.16 -1.82 17.59
CA SER A 201 -6.01 -2.56 18.85
C SER A 201 -6.97 -3.75 18.92
N PHE A 202 -8.23 -3.60 18.48
CA PHE A 202 -9.20 -4.70 18.47
C PHE A 202 -8.75 -5.85 17.55
N THR A 203 -8.28 -5.52 16.34
CA THR A 203 -7.82 -6.54 15.37
C THR A 203 -6.54 -7.24 15.82
N PHE A 204 -5.60 -6.51 16.43
CA PHE A 204 -4.38 -7.09 16.98
C PHE A 204 -4.64 -7.94 18.23
N ILE A 205 -5.56 -7.51 19.12
CA ILE A 205 -5.96 -8.30 20.29
C ILE A 205 -6.67 -9.59 19.85
N HIS A 206 -7.52 -9.56 18.82
CA HIS A 206 -8.15 -10.77 18.28
C HIS A 206 -7.14 -11.71 17.60
N ALA A 207 -6.16 -11.15 16.86
CA ALA A 207 -5.07 -11.92 16.30
C ALA A 207 -4.19 -12.58 17.38
N GLY A 208 -3.96 -11.89 18.51
CA GLY A 208 -3.24 -12.42 19.67
C GLY A 208 -4.03 -13.46 20.46
N ASN A 209 -5.35 -13.28 20.63
CA ASN A 209 -6.22 -14.17 21.40
C ASN A 209 -6.54 -15.50 20.70
N MET A 210 -6.32 -15.62 19.39
CA MET A 210 -6.41 -16.93 18.70
C MET A 210 -5.37 -17.95 19.20
N ARG A 211 -4.38 -17.55 20.02
CA ARG A 211 -3.49 -18.47 20.75
C ARG A 211 -4.15 -19.19 21.93
N SER A 212 -5.25 -18.70 22.50
CA SER A 212 -5.85 -19.33 23.69
C SER A 212 -6.92 -20.38 23.35
N ALA A 213 -7.18 -20.63 22.07
CA ALA A 213 -8.25 -21.50 21.59
C ALA A 213 -7.76 -22.67 20.71
N ILE A 214 -6.45 -22.91 20.63
CA ILE A 214 -5.83 -24.07 19.96
C ILE A 214 -4.90 -24.76 20.95
#